data_AF-A0A1H5PE78-F1
#
_entry.id   AF-A0A1H5PE78-F1
#
_cell.length_a   1.000
_cell.length_b   1.000
_cell.length_c   1.000
_cell.angle_alpha   90.00
_cell.angle_beta   90.00
_cell.angle_gamma   90.00
#
_symmetry.space_group_name_H-M   'P 1'
#
loop_
_entity.id
_entity.type
_entity.pdbx_description
1 polymer ?
#
loop_
_entity_poly.entity_id
_entity_poly.type
_entity_poly.pdbx_seq_one_letter_code
_entity_poly.pdbx_strand_id
1 'polypeptide(L)'
;MAKPQDFSKESSQRVNRYFSDSFKRKKVREIERNLTTVSEVSKEYEVSTTAVYKWLDKYSRDRKRGVKQVVELMSDTRKIQDLKAKIR
;
A
#
# COMPACT_ATOMS: atom_id res chain seq x y z
N MET A 1 22.07 -8.07 35.48
CA MET A 1 21.83 -7.28 34.24
C MET A 1 21.49 -8.28 33.14
N ALA A 2 20.36 -8.09 32.45
CA ALA A 2 19.97 -8.96 31.33
C ALA A 2 20.98 -8.83 30.18
N LYS A 3 21.31 -9.95 29.51
CA LYS A 3 22.28 -9.97 28.41
C LYS A 3 21.55 -9.69 27.09
N PRO A 4 22.20 -9.10 26.06
CA PRO A 4 21.58 -8.81 24.76
C PRO A 4 20.98 -10.02 24.02
N GLN A 5 21.38 -11.22 24.43
CA GLN A 5 20.96 -12.52 23.91
C GLN A 5 19.57 -12.94 24.42
N ASP A 6 19.12 -12.36 25.54
CA ASP A 6 17.82 -12.63 26.17
C ASP A 6 16.67 -11.90 25.44
N PHE A 7 16.99 -10.97 24.53
CA PHE A 7 16.03 -10.31 23.63
C PHE A 7 16.00 -10.98 22.24
N SER A 8 16.40 -12.24 22.16
CA SER A 8 16.15 -13.06 20.98
C SER A 8 14.64 -13.12 20.79
N LYS A 9 14.10 -12.21 19.96
CA LYS A 9 12.72 -12.21 19.47
C LYS A 9 12.35 -13.65 19.28
N GLU A 10 11.42 -14.14 20.11
CA GLU A 10 10.81 -15.44 19.93
C GLU A 10 10.59 -15.59 18.44
N SER A 11 11.21 -16.62 17.85
CA SER A 11 11.15 -16.85 16.41
C SER A 11 9.68 -17.02 16.08
N SER A 12 9.01 -15.91 15.76
CA SER A 12 7.61 -15.86 15.40
C SER A 12 7.50 -16.87 14.29
N GLN A 13 6.90 -18.03 14.61
CA GLN A 13 6.78 -19.13 13.68
C GLN A 13 6.07 -18.52 12.48
N ARG A 14 6.82 -18.30 11.39
CA ARG A 14 6.27 -17.66 10.19
C ARG A 14 5.26 -18.63 9.63
N VAL A 15 4.01 -18.51 10.06
CA VAL A 15 2.92 -19.31 9.57
C VAL A 15 2.73 -18.93 8.10
N ASN A 16 2.70 -19.93 7.23
CA ASN A 16 2.41 -19.68 5.84
C ASN A 16 0.92 -19.30 5.72
N ARG A 17 0.64 -18.00 5.60
CA ARG A 17 -0.73 -17.47 5.53
C ARG A 17 -1.25 -17.57 4.10
N TYR A 18 -2.37 -18.27 3.92
CA TYR A 18 -3.07 -18.35 2.65
C TYR A 18 -4.26 -17.38 2.66
N PHE A 19 -4.21 -16.39 1.77
CA PHE A 19 -5.32 -15.47 1.56
C PHE A 19 -6.18 -15.93 0.39
N SER A 20 -7.50 -15.82 0.54
CA SER A 20 -8.44 -16.06 -0.55
C SER A 20 -8.25 -15.04 -1.67
N ASP A 21 -8.64 -15.44 -2.87
CA ASP A 21 -8.53 -14.60 -4.06
C ASP A 21 -9.46 -13.36 -4.00
N SER A 22 -10.61 -13.49 -3.33
CA SER A 22 -11.50 -12.35 -3.07
C SER A 22 -10.86 -11.33 -2.13
N PHE A 23 -10.17 -11.78 -1.09
CA PHE A 23 -9.45 -10.91 -0.16
C PHE A 23 -8.36 -10.12 -0.87
N LYS A 24 -7.50 -10.80 -1.65
CA LYS A 24 -6.42 -10.16 -2.41
C LYS A 24 -6.97 -9.10 -3.37
N ARG A 25 -8.04 -9.41 -4.10
CA ARG A 25 -8.71 -8.45 -5.00
C ARG A 25 -9.27 -7.23 -4.28
N LYS A 26 -9.86 -7.42 -3.09
CA LYS A 26 -10.38 -6.30 -2.28
C LYS A 26 -9.25 -5.37 -1.85
N LYS A 27 -8.14 -5.92 -1.33
CA LYS A 27 -6.99 -5.13 -0.88
C LYS A 27 -6.30 -4.40 -2.02
N VAL A 28 -6.16 -5.03 -3.18
CA VAL A 28 -5.63 -4.35 -4.38
C VAL A 28 -6.50 -3.16 -4.78
N ARG A 29 -7.84 -3.29 -4.74
CA ARG A 29 -8.75 -2.18 -5.03
C ARG A 29 -8.67 -1.03 -4.02
N GLU A 30 -8.44 -1.34 -2.74
CA GLU A 30 -8.22 -0.31 -1.70
C GLU A 30 -6.92 0.46 -1.97
N ILE A 31 -5.85 -0.23 -2.39
CA ILE A 31 -4.57 0.39 -2.77
C ILE A 31 -4.73 1.25 -4.03
N GLU A 32 -5.45 0.79 -5.05
CA GLU A 32 -5.74 1.57 -6.27
C GLU A 32 -6.54 2.85 -5.98
N ARG A 33 -7.35 2.84 -4.91
CA ARG A 33 -8.10 4.01 -4.46
C ARG A 33 -7.32 4.91 -3.52
N ASN A 34 -6.04 4.60 -3.25
CA ASN A 34 -5.21 5.25 -2.24
C ASN A 34 -5.86 5.29 -0.84
N LEU A 35 -6.72 4.30 -0.52
CA LEU A 35 -7.30 4.17 0.82
C LEU A 35 -6.32 3.54 1.80
N THR A 36 -5.46 2.66 1.29
CA THR A 36 -4.39 1.99 2.04
C THR A 36 -3.14 1.90 1.19
N THR A 37 -1.98 1.86 1.84
CA THR A 37 -0.69 1.72 1.19
C THR A 37 -0.21 0.27 1.24
N VAL A 38 0.73 -0.06 0.35
CA VAL A 38 1.40 -1.38 0.34
C VAL A 38 2.07 -1.66 1.69
N SER A 39 2.65 -0.65 2.34
CA SER A 39 3.30 -0.81 3.64
C SER A 39 2.30 -1.08 4.76
N GLU A 40 1.13 -0.44 4.74
CA GLU A 40 0.10 -0.66 5.76
C GLU A 40 -0.47 -2.07 5.65
N VAL A 41 -0.80 -2.52 4.43
CA VAL A 41 -1.28 -3.89 4.19
C VAL A 41 -0.22 -4.92 4.61
N SER A 42 1.05 -4.65 4.33
CA SER A 42 2.16 -5.53 4.74
C SER A 42 2.28 -5.67 6.26
N LYS A 43 2.13 -4.56 7.00
CA LYS A 43 2.20 -4.54 8.46
C LYS A 43 0.94 -5.14 9.10
N GLU A 44 -0.24 -4.79 8.61
CA GLU A 44 -1.53 -5.19 9.19
C GLU A 44 -1.77 -6.70 9.06
N TYR A 45 -1.48 -7.28 7.89
CA TYR A 45 -1.72 -8.70 7.64
C TYR A 45 -0.46 -9.56 7.72
N GLU A 46 0.66 -8.97 8.16
CA GLU A 46 1.98 -9.59 8.25
C GLU A 46 2.38 -10.31 6.94
N VAL A 47 2.16 -9.63 5.81
CA VAL A 47 2.47 -10.13 4.47
C VAL A 47 3.71 -9.40 3.96
N SER A 48 4.58 -10.08 3.22
CA SER A 48 5.71 -9.38 2.60
C SER A 48 5.22 -8.35 1.58
N THR A 49 5.85 -7.17 1.56
CA THR A 49 5.59 -6.14 0.54
C THR A 49 5.69 -6.70 -0.88
N THR A 50 6.64 -7.62 -1.11
CA THR A 50 6.81 -8.34 -2.38
C THR A 50 5.59 -9.16 -2.78
N ALA A 51 4.92 -9.83 -1.84
CA ALA A 51 3.70 -10.57 -2.12
C ALA A 51 2.53 -9.62 -2.44
N VAL A 52 2.44 -8.49 -1.74
CA VAL A 52 1.44 -7.45 -2.06
C VAL A 52 1.67 -6.87 -3.46
N TYR A 53 2.92 -6.60 -3.87
CA TYR A 53 3.22 -6.18 -5.23
C TYR A 53 2.87 -7.26 -6.28
N LYS A 54 3.05 -8.55 -5.97
CA LYS A 54 2.56 -9.64 -6.84
C LYS A 54 1.04 -9.66 -6.93
N TRP A 55 0.31 -9.33 -5.86
CA TRP A 55 -1.14 -9.20 -5.91
C TRP A 55 -1.56 -8.02 -6.78
N LEU A 56 -0.88 -6.89 -6.65
CA LEU A 56 -1.09 -5.72 -7.52
C LEU A 56 -0.88 -6.09 -8.98
N ASP A 57 0.22 -6.77 -9.32
CA ASP A 57 0.49 -7.19 -10.71
C ASP A 57 -0.58 -8.15 -11.26
N LYS A 58 -1.03 -9.11 -10.43
CA LYS A 58 -1.99 -10.14 -10.83
C LYS A 58 -3.45 -9.65 -10.91
N TYR A 59 -3.87 -8.81 -9.97
CA TYR A 59 -5.28 -8.45 -9.78
C TYR A 59 -5.60 -6.99 -10.11
N SER A 60 -4.61 -6.13 -10.29
CA SER A 60 -4.86 -4.76 -10.74
C SER A 60 -5.36 -4.76 -12.18
N ARG A 61 -6.41 -3.98 -12.42
CA ARG A 61 -6.92 -3.74 -13.78
C ARG A 61 -6.09 -2.68 -14.49
N ASP A 62 -5.61 -1.69 -13.73
CA ASP A 62 -5.08 -0.44 -14.27
C ASP A 62 -3.55 -0.46 -14.41
N ARG A 63 -2.83 -1.33 -13.67
CA ARG A 63 -1.36 -1.41 -13.73
C ARG A 63 -0.80 -2.00 -15.02
N LYS A 64 -1.60 -2.71 -15.84
CA LYS A 64 -1.11 -3.38 -17.05
C LYS A 64 -0.75 -2.42 -18.19
N ARG A 65 -1.00 -1.11 -18.07
CA ARG A 65 -0.92 -0.21 -19.23
C ARG A 65 -0.40 1.20 -18.94
N GLY A 66 0.79 1.31 -18.33
CA GLY A 66 1.54 2.57 -18.32
C GLY A 66 0.86 3.78 -17.65
N VAL A 67 -0.29 3.60 -17.01
CA VAL A 67 -1.01 4.66 -16.30
C VAL A 67 -0.42 4.77 -14.90
N LYS A 68 0.21 5.91 -14.61
CA LYS A 68 0.60 6.30 -13.26
C LYS A 68 -0.49 7.20 -12.69
N GLN A 69 -1.09 6.81 -11.58
CA GLN A 69 -2.00 7.68 -10.86
C GLN A 69 -1.18 8.77 -10.16
N VAL A 70 -1.44 10.03 -10.50
CA VAL A 70 -0.85 11.20 -9.84
C VAL A 70 -1.79 11.61 -8.73
N VAL A 71 -1.30 11.63 -7.49
CA VAL A 71 -2.05 12.11 -6.32
C VAL A 71 -1.57 13.51 -6.01
N GLU A 72 -2.39 14.52 -6.29
CA GLU A 72 -2.12 15.90 -5.88
C GLU A 72 -2.52 16.10 -4.41
N LEU A 73 -1.71 16.85 -3.65
CA LEU A 73 -2.12 17.27 -2.31
C LEU A 73 -3.25 18.29 -2.44
N MET A 74 -4.25 18.21 -1.55
CA MET A 74 -5.39 19.15 -1.55
C MET A 74 -4.96 20.63 -1.46
N SER A 75 -3.80 20.93 -0.88
CA SER A 75 -3.22 22.28 -0.84
C SER A 75 -2.80 22.81 -2.20
N ASP A 76 -2.35 21.93 -3.10
CA ASP A 76 -1.80 22.32 -4.39
C ASP A 76 -2.95 22.65 -5.36
N THR A 77 -4.05 21.90 -5.28
CA THR A 77 -5.29 22.22 -6.01
C THR A 77 -5.80 23.63 -5.65
N ARG A 78 -5.77 24.01 -4.37
CA ARG A 78 -6.19 25.36 -3.91
C ARG A 78 -5.30 26.45 -4.50
N LYS A 79 -3.97 26.29 -4.42
CA LYS A 79 -3.01 27.24 -5.01
C LYS A 79 -3.23 27.41 -6.52
N ILE A 80 -3.49 26.31 -7.25
CA ILE A 80 -3.76 26.35 -8.69
C ILE A 80 -5.06 27.12 -8.99
N GLN A 81 -6.11 26.90 -8.19
CA GLN A 81 -7.36 27.66 -8.33
C GLN A 81 -7.17 29.15 -8.05
N ASP A 82 -6.47 29.49 -6.97
CA ASP A 82 -6.19 30.88 -6.59
C ASP A 82 -5.35 31.61 -7.65
N LEU A 83 -4.35 30.92 -8.23
CA LEU A 83 -3.53 31.47 -9.31
C LEU A 83 -4.33 31.68 -10.59
N LYS A 84 -5.22 30.73 -10.96
CA LYS A 84 -6.12 30.88 -12.11
C LYS A 84 -7.09 32.06 -11.94
N ALA A 85 -7.57 32.30 -10.72
CA ALA A 85 -8.47 33.41 -10.43
C ALA A 85 -7.79 34.79 -10.58
N LYS A 86 -6.48 34.88 -10.38
CA LYS A 86 -5.70 36.14 -10.51
C LYS A 86 -5.33 36.52 -11.95
N ILE A 87 -5.41 35.57 -12.88
CA ILE A 87 -5.10 35.81 -14.31
C ILE A 87 -6.34 36.29 -15.07
N ARG A 88 -7.54 36.16 -14.48
CA ARG A 88 -8.81 36.60 -15.04
C ARG A 88 -9.21 37.95 -14.50
#